data_AF-A0A7W1VXK1-F1
#
_entry.id   AF-A0A7W1VXK1-F1
#
_cell.length_a   1.000
_cell.length_b   1.000
_cell.length_c   1.000
_cell.angle_alpha   90.00
_cell.angle_beta   90.00
_cell.angle_gamma   90.00
#
_symmetry.space_group_name_H-M   'P 1'
#
loop_
_entity.id
_entity.type
_entity.pdbx_description
1 polymer ?
#
loop_
_entity_poly.entity_id
_entity_poly.type
_entity_poly.pdbx_seq_one_letter_code
_entity_poly.pdbx_strand_id
1 'polypeptide(L)'
;FNYVNKDGVRGPNYRDLYPTPPPPGLVPSCAEGGVLGVLPGIIGSLQASEVIKVITGVGETLSGRFFTFDALQFETRTFNIKKRNDNPVTGKNPTITELIDYEQFCGMRAVEEKPLREITARELYDWQVRGEQFQLIDVREPHEYQIVNIGGELIPLSTIGAHADQISRDKKVVFHCKIGGRSAKAIKELEEKYGFTNLYNLKGGVLAYIDQVNPELTRY
;
A
#
# COMPACT_ATOMS: atom_id res chain seq x y z
N PHE A 1 7.32 13.80 21.11
CA PHE A 1 8.54 14.44 20.59
C PHE A 1 8.32 15.94 20.44
N ASN A 2 9.39 16.75 20.43
CA ASN A 2 9.40 18.21 20.18
C ASN A 2 8.51 19.10 21.08
N TYR A 3 7.76 18.52 22.01
CA TYR A 3 6.91 19.26 22.94
C TYR A 3 7.77 20.11 23.89
N VAL A 4 7.37 21.36 24.07
CA VAL A 4 7.97 22.31 25.00
C VAL A 4 7.17 22.25 26.28
N ASN A 5 7.82 21.94 27.40
CA ASN A 5 7.15 21.86 28.69
C ASN A 5 6.85 23.27 29.25
N LYS A 6 6.19 23.33 30.42
CA LYS A 6 5.84 24.58 31.09
C LYS A 6 7.04 25.46 31.42
N ASP A 7 8.23 24.87 31.57
CA ASP A 7 9.49 25.56 31.86
C ASP A 7 10.20 26.05 30.59
N GLY A 8 9.59 25.93 29.41
CA GLY A 8 10.19 26.32 28.13
C GLY A 8 11.23 25.33 27.60
N VAL A 9 11.41 24.18 28.26
CA VAL A 9 12.37 23.15 27.85
C VAL A 9 11.74 22.27 26.77
N ARG A 10 12.32 22.30 25.57
CA ARG A 10 11.94 21.41 24.47
C ARG A 10 12.40 19.98 24.76
N GLY A 11 11.51 18.99 24.63
CA GLY A 11 11.83 17.57 24.72
C GLY A 11 12.65 17.03 23.54
N PRO A 12 13.02 15.74 23.54
CA PRO A 12 13.70 15.11 22.42
C PRO A 12 12.82 15.07 21.16
N ASN A 13 13.46 14.93 20.01
CA ASN A 13 12.85 14.79 18.68
C ASN A 13 13.05 13.37 18.12
N TYR A 14 12.45 13.09 16.96
CA TYR A 14 12.51 11.77 16.35
C TYR A 14 13.95 11.33 16.00
N ARG A 15 14.83 12.28 15.64
CA ARG A 15 16.25 12.01 15.33
C ARG A 15 17.10 11.74 16.58
N ASP A 16 16.59 12.00 17.79
CA ASP A 16 17.22 11.50 19.02
C ASP A 16 17.09 9.97 19.14
N LEU A 17 16.04 9.38 18.56
CA LEU A 17 15.82 7.94 18.54
C LEU A 17 16.33 7.29 17.25
N TYR A 18 16.10 7.92 16.10
CA TYR A 18 16.50 7.43 14.78
C TYR A 18 17.32 8.50 14.02
N PRO A 19 18.64 8.62 14.31
CA PRO A 19 19.48 9.69 13.76
C PRO A 19 19.60 9.64 12.24
N THR A 20 19.70 8.44 11.68
CA THR A 20 19.81 8.19 10.25
C THR A 20 18.60 7.40 9.75
N PRO A 21 18.05 7.75 8.56
CA PRO A 21 17.02 6.95 7.93
C PRO A 21 17.55 5.56 7.53
N PRO A 22 16.68 4.53 7.46
CA PRO A 22 17.07 3.24 6.91
C PRO A 22 17.38 3.34 5.40
N PRO A 23 18.23 2.44 4.86
CA PRO A 23 18.50 2.37 3.43
C PRO A 23 17.22 2.16 2.59
N PRO A 24 17.17 2.66 1.34
CA PRO A 24 16.11 2.37 0.37
C PRO A 24 15.85 0.86 0.24
N GLY A 25 14.58 0.46 0.16
CA GLY A 25 14.17 -0.94 -0.03
C GLY A 25 14.24 -1.83 1.23
N LEU A 26 14.71 -1.34 2.37
CA LEU A 26 14.76 -2.11 3.62
C LEU A 26 13.40 -2.18 4.35
N VAL A 27 12.48 -1.26 4.04
CA VAL A 27 11.19 -1.15 4.72
C VAL A 27 10.08 -1.60 3.77
N PRO A 28 9.38 -2.72 4.06
CA PRO A 28 8.27 -3.17 3.22
C PRO A 28 7.11 -2.19 3.29
N SER A 29 6.33 -2.09 2.22
CA SER A 29 5.07 -1.36 2.25
C SER A 29 4.04 -2.06 3.15
N CYS A 30 3.01 -1.33 3.61
CA CYS A 30 1.88 -1.94 4.34
C CYS A 30 1.19 -3.06 3.54
N ALA A 31 1.25 -2.99 2.21
CA ALA A 31 0.70 -4.00 1.30
C ALA A 31 1.59 -5.25 1.17
N GLU A 32 2.89 -5.13 1.43
CA GLU A 32 3.86 -6.24 1.39
C GLU A 32 4.05 -6.89 2.77
N GLY A 33 4.19 -6.08 3.82
CA GLY A 33 4.39 -6.57 5.20
C GLY A 33 3.10 -7.04 5.89
N GLY A 34 1.94 -6.60 5.39
CA GLY A 34 0.65 -6.80 6.04
C GLY A 34 0.47 -5.93 7.29
N VAL A 35 -0.77 -5.58 7.62
CA VAL A 35 -1.11 -4.83 8.83
C VAL A 35 -2.38 -5.38 9.45
N LEU A 36 -2.35 -5.62 10.77
CA LEU A 36 -3.55 -5.93 11.52
C LEU A 36 -4.38 -4.65 11.65
N GLY A 37 -5.47 -4.55 10.89
CA GLY A 37 -6.21 -3.30 10.68
C GLY A 37 -6.71 -2.60 11.97
N VAL A 38 -6.89 -3.33 13.07
CA VAL A 38 -7.26 -2.74 14.37
C VAL A 38 -6.12 -1.96 15.03
N LEU A 39 -4.86 -2.28 14.75
CA LEU A 39 -3.71 -1.65 15.42
C LEU A 39 -3.56 -0.16 15.12
N PRO A 40 -3.67 0.31 13.86
CA PRO A 40 -3.72 1.74 13.57
C PRO A 40 -4.84 2.46 14.34
N GLY A 41 -6.00 1.84 14.50
CA GLY A 41 -7.12 2.40 15.27
C GLY A 41 -6.80 2.54 16.76
N ILE A 42 -6.21 1.52 17.37
CA ILE A 42 -5.79 1.53 18.78
C ILE A 42 -4.73 2.62 19.00
N ILE A 43 -3.64 2.59 18.22
CA ILE A 43 -2.54 3.55 18.36
C ILE A 43 -3.00 4.97 18.05
N GLY A 44 -3.82 5.18 17.03
CA GLY A 44 -4.39 6.49 16.70
C GLY A 44 -5.24 7.06 17.83
N SER A 45 -6.02 6.22 18.51
CA SER A 45 -6.84 6.64 19.66
C SER A 45 -5.97 7.04 20.86
N LEU A 46 -4.88 6.30 21.12
CA LEU A 46 -3.89 6.67 22.13
C LEU A 46 -3.19 7.99 21.80
N GLN A 47 -2.81 8.21 20.53
CA GLN A 47 -2.23 9.47 20.06
C GLN A 47 -3.21 10.64 20.23
N ALA A 48 -4.48 10.46 19.91
CA ALA A 48 -5.52 11.48 20.11
C ALA A 48 -5.66 11.86 21.60
N SER A 49 -5.58 10.88 22.50
CA SER A 49 -5.57 11.13 23.94
C SER A 49 -4.37 12.00 24.38
N GLU A 50 -3.17 11.76 23.84
CA GLU A 50 -2.00 12.60 24.11
C GLU A 50 -2.18 14.04 23.60
N VAL A 51 -2.80 14.21 22.43
CA VAL A 51 -3.09 15.54 21.86
C VAL A 51 -4.03 16.33 22.78
N ILE A 52 -5.06 15.69 23.34
CA ILE A 52 -5.97 16.34 24.30
C ILE A 52 -5.19 16.85 25.51
N LYS A 53 -4.27 16.05 26.06
CA LYS A 53 -3.42 16.47 27.20
C LYS A 53 -2.53 17.65 26.84
N VAL A 54 -1.95 17.66 25.64
CA VAL A 54 -1.13 18.77 25.15
C VAL A 54 -1.95 20.07 25.03
N ILE A 55 -3.14 20.01 24.44
CA ILE A 55 -3.99 21.18 24.19
C ILE A 55 -4.56 21.75 25.50
N THR A 56 -5.05 20.86 26.37
CA THR A 56 -5.72 21.27 27.61
C THR A 56 -4.75 21.58 28.74
N GLY A 57 -3.51 21.10 28.65
CA GLY A 57 -2.52 21.18 29.73
C GLY A 57 -2.85 20.29 30.93
N VAL A 58 -3.83 19.38 30.78
CA VAL A 58 -4.26 18.43 31.83
C VAL A 58 -3.43 17.16 31.78
N GLY A 59 -3.02 16.68 32.97
CA GLY A 59 -2.25 15.45 33.13
C GLY A 59 -0.82 15.54 32.61
N GLU A 60 -0.18 14.37 32.48
CA GLU A 60 1.19 14.24 32.00
C GLU A 60 1.24 13.63 30.60
N THR A 61 1.94 14.29 29.68
CA THR A 61 2.09 13.85 28.28
C THR A 61 3.20 12.82 28.15
N LEU A 62 3.10 11.91 27.17
CA LEU A 62 4.16 10.98 26.76
C LEU A 62 5.34 11.67 26.05
N SER A 63 5.50 13.00 26.19
CA SER A 63 6.68 13.68 25.65
C SER A 63 7.97 13.09 26.26
N GLY A 64 8.97 12.86 25.40
CA GLY A 64 10.22 12.22 25.81
C GLY A 64 10.10 10.74 26.12
N ARG A 65 8.95 10.11 25.85
CA ARG A 65 8.71 8.69 26.09
C ARG A 65 8.37 7.97 24.79
N PHE A 66 8.95 6.80 24.59
CA PHE A 66 8.67 5.90 23.48
C PHE A 66 7.82 4.74 23.99
N PHE A 67 6.55 4.75 23.62
CA PHE A 67 5.56 3.76 24.00
C PHE A 67 5.45 2.67 22.94
N THR A 68 5.47 1.40 23.36
CA THR A 68 5.26 0.24 22.50
C THR A 68 4.08 -0.58 23.03
N PHE A 69 3.22 -1.04 22.12
CA PHE A 69 2.11 -1.93 22.40
C PHE A 69 2.34 -3.26 21.68
N ASP A 70 2.50 -4.33 22.46
CA ASP A 70 2.52 -5.70 21.95
C ASP A 70 1.09 -6.23 21.93
N ALA A 71 0.53 -6.38 20.74
CA ALA A 71 -0.84 -6.83 20.56
C ALA A 71 -1.04 -8.34 20.79
N LEU A 72 0.03 -9.13 20.67
CA LEU A 72 -0.02 -10.58 20.80
C LEU A 72 -0.07 -10.99 22.27
N GLN A 73 0.78 -10.37 23.10
CA GLN A 73 0.82 -10.62 24.54
C GLN A 73 0.00 -9.62 25.36
N PHE A 74 -0.51 -8.57 24.70
CA PHE A 74 -1.23 -7.47 25.34
C PHE A 74 -0.39 -6.73 26.40
N GLU A 75 0.90 -6.53 26.09
CA GLU A 75 1.83 -5.83 26.97
C GLU A 75 2.09 -4.39 26.48
N THR A 76 2.39 -3.50 27.43
CA THR A 76 2.89 -2.17 27.11
C THR A 76 4.26 -1.94 27.71
N ARG A 77 5.14 -1.27 26.97
CA ARG A 77 6.46 -0.85 27.47
C ARG A 77 6.68 0.61 27.12
N THR A 78 7.32 1.33 28.02
CA THR A 78 7.62 2.75 27.85
C THR A 78 9.08 3.00 28.15
N PHE A 79 9.79 3.60 27.19
CA PHE A 79 11.21 3.93 27.31
C PHE A 79 11.41 5.44 27.36
N ASN A 80 12.27 5.93 28.24
CA ASN A 80 12.63 7.34 28.27
C ASN A 80 13.66 7.65 27.19
N ILE A 81 13.34 8.59 26.32
CA ILE A 81 14.24 9.09 25.27
C ILE A 81 14.97 10.31 25.80
N LYS A 82 16.29 10.29 25.67
CA LYS A 82 17.16 11.41 26.02
C LYS A 82 17.57 12.16 24.76
N LYS A 83 17.74 13.48 24.89
CA LYS A 83 18.38 14.28 23.85
C LYS A 83 19.81 13.80 23.61
N ARG A 84 20.20 13.80 22.35
CA ARG A 84 21.53 13.43 21.90
C ARG A 84 22.35 14.65 21.53
N ASN A 85 23.61 14.68 21.98
CA ASN A 85 24.54 15.75 21.62
C ASN A 85 24.91 15.72 20.13
N ASP A 86 24.86 14.55 19.50
CA ASP A 86 25.13 14.29 18.09
C ASP A 86 23.84 14.25 17.25
N ASN A 87 22.71 14.77 17.76
CA ASN A 87 21.48 14.85 16.99
C ASN A 87 21.71 15.72 15.73
N PRO A 88 21.41 15.23 14.52
CA PRO A 88 21.73 15.94 13.28
C PRO A 88 20.89 17.21 13.06
N VAL A 89 19.82 17.41 13.83
CA VAL A 89 18.93 18.59 13.75
C VAL A 89 19.17 19.57 14.89
N THR A 90 19.29 19.07 16.13
CA THR A 90 19.35 19.91 17.35
C THR A 90 20.58 19.67 18.22
N GLY A 91 21.55 18.90 17.74
CA GLY A 91 22.79 18.59 18.45
C GLY A 91 23.78 19.75 18.44
N LYS A 92 24.99 19.52 18.97
CA LYS A 92 26.04 20.55 19.03
C LYS A 92 26.58 20.94 17.66
N ASN A 93 26.60 20.00 16.72
CA ASN A 93 27.03 20.19 15.33
C ASN A 93 25.92 19.69 14.39
N PRO A 94 24.85 20.48 14.16
CA PRO A 94 23.76 20.07 13.27
C PRO A 94 24.25 19.87 11.83
N THR A 95 23.80 18.80 11.19
CA THR A 95 24.12 18.47 9.79
C THR A 95 22.91 18.55 8.86
N ILE A 96 21.69 18.54 9.42
CA ILE A 96 20.44 18.72 8.68
C ILE A 96 19.98 20.15 8.92
N THR A 97 20.19 21.02 7.93
CA THR A 97 19.87 22.45 7.99
C THR A 97 18.67 22.83 7.12
N GLU A 98 18.26 21.95 6.21
CA GLU A 98 17.15 22.16 5.29
C GLU A 98 16.35 20.86 5.11
N LEU A 99 15.15 21.00 4.56
CA LEU A 99 14.33 19.85 4.20
C LEU A 99 14.90 19.23 2.93
N ILE A 100 15.09 17.92 2.96
CA ILE A 100 15.43 17.13 1.78
C ILE A 100 14.16 16.54 1.18
N ASP A 101 14.17 16.31 -0.13
CA ASP A 101 13.16 15.50 -0.78
C ASP A 101 13.33 14.04 -0.33
N TYR A 102 12.48 13.62 0.62
CA TYR A 102 12.57 12.30 1.24
C TYR A 102 12.21 11.18 0.26
N GLU A 103 11.40 11.46 -0.76
CA GLU A 103 11.04 10.51 -1.81
C GLU A 103 12.25 10.24 -2.71
N GLN A 104 12.93 11.30 -3.14
CA GLN A 104 14.18 11.21 -3.90
C GLN A 104 15.30 10.53 -3.09
N PHE A 105 15.41 10.86 -1.80
CA PHE A 105 16.46 10.36 -0.91
C PHE A 105 16.27 8.90 -0.50
N CYS A 106 15.05 8.48 -0.16
CA CYS A 106 14.76 7.10 0.23
C CYS A 106 14.58 6.15 -0.96
N GLY A 107 14.86 6.60 -2.19
CA GLY A 107 14.67 5.79 -3.39
C GLY A 107 13.20 5.43 -3.64
N MET A 108 12.27 6.07 -2.91
CA MET A 108 10.86 6.08 -3.21
C MET A 108 10.65 7.07 -4.35
N ARG A 109 11.28 6.83 -5.50
CA ARG A 109 10.72 7.42 -6.71
C ARG A 109 9.27 6.97 -6.71
N ALA A 110 8.33 7.90 -6.73
CA ALA A 110 7.11 7.67 -7.47
C ALA A 110 7.60 7.10 -8.80
N VAL A 111 7.46 5.78 -8.97
CA VAL A 111 7.67 5.15 -10.26
C VAL A 111 6.82 6.01 -11.18
N GLU A 112 7.41 6.66 -12.19
CA GLU A 112 6.60 7.29 -13.25
C GLU A 112 5.58 6.22 -13.61
N GLU A 113 4.33 6.41 -13.16
CA GLU A 113 3.32 5.37 -13.28
C GLU A 113 3.09 5.25 -14.76
N LYS A 114 3.74 4.25 -15.37
CA LYS A 114 3.52 3.93 -16.76
C LYS A 114 2.03 3.70 -16.84
N PRO A 115 1.28 4.54 -17.59
CA PRO A 115 -0.17 4.52 -17.52
C PRO A 115 -0.63 3.10 -17.83
N LEU A 116 -1.28 2.48 -16.85
CA LEU A 116 -1.75 1.11 -16.95
C LEU A 116 -2.66 1.04 -18.17
N ARG A 117 -2.33 0.17 -19.12
CA ARG A 117 -3.18 -0.02 -20.29
C ARG A 117 -4.52 -0.57 -19.81
N GLU A 118 -5.59 0.13 -20.12
CA GLU A 118 -6.95 -0.29 -19.75
C GLU A 118 -7.77 -0.63 -20.98
N ILE A 119 -8.78 -1.46 -20.78
CA ILE A 119 -9.87 -1.71 -21.69
C ILE A 119 -11.19 -1.59 -20.93
N THR A 120 -12.20 -1.00 -21.56
CA THR A 120 -13.54 -0.92 -20.99
C THR A 120 -14.31 -2.23 -21.14
N ALA A 121 -15.35 -2.42 -20.34
CA ALA A 121 -16.25 -3.57 -20.49
C ALA A 121 -16.85 -3.68 -21.89
N ARG A 122 -17.20 -2.54 -22.50
CA ARG A 122 -17.76 -2.50 -23.85
C ARG A 122 -16.75 -2.95 -24.91
N GLU A 123 -15.52 -2.45 -24.84
CA GLU A 123 -14.47 -2.84 -25.79
C GLU A 123 -14.13 -4.34 -25.65
N LEU A 124 -14.08 -4.87 -24.42
CA LEU A 124 -13.90 -6.31 -24.18
C LEU A 124 -15.03 -7.11 -24.83
N TYR A 125 -16.28 -6.68 -24.66
CA TYR A 125 -17.43 -7.34 -25.30
C TYR A 125 -17.36 -7.28 -26.83
N ASP A 126 -16.99 -6.12 -27.39
CA ASP A 126 -16.83 -5.98 -28.83
C ASP A 126 -15.69 -6.87 -29.38
N TRP A 127 -14.66 -7.17 -28.59
CA TRP A 127 -13.61 -8.15 -28.94
C TRP A 127 -14.17 -9.58 -28.94
N GLN A 128 -14.98 -9.93 -27.94
CA GLN A 128 -15.64 -11.24 -27.83
C GLN A 128 -16.58 -11.49 -29.01
N VAL A 129 -17.43 -10.52 -29.36
CA VAL A 129 -18.40 -10.65 -30.46
C VAL A 129 -17.71 -10.72 -31.83
N ARG A 130 -16.60 -10.00 -32.01
CA ARG A 130 -15.82 -10.04 -33.27
C ARG A 130 -14.91 -11.26 -33.38
N GLY A 131 -14.75 -12.05 -32.32
CA GLY A 131 -13.82 -13.18 -32.29
C GLY A 131 -12.36 -12.75 -32.38
N GLU A 132 -12.00 -11.59 -31.82
CA GLU A 132 -10.59 -11.19 -31.71
C GLU A 132 -9.82 -12.23 -30.86
N GLN A 133 -8.56 -12.50 -31.23
CA GLN A 133 -7.70 -13.41 -30.48
C GLN A 133 -7.07 -12.68 -29.29
N PHE A 134 -7.55 -12.97 -28.09
CA PHE A 134 -6.98 -12.47 -26.82
C PHE A 134 -7.00 -13.57 -25.75
N GLN A 135 -6.33 -13.34 -24.61
CA GLN A 135 -6.48 -14.13 -23.39
C GLN A 135 -7.21 -13.29 -22.35
N LEU A 136 -8.16 -13.87 -21.62
CA LEU A 136 -8.83 -13.22 -20.49
C LEU A 136 -8.42 -13.97 -19.23
N ILE A 137 -7.86 -13.25 -18.25
CA ILE A 137 -7.40 -13.82 -16.98
C ILE A 137 -8.20 -13.22 -15.83
N ASP A 138 -8.77 -14.11 -15.01
CA ASP A 138 -9.47 -13.76 -13.80
C ASP A 138 -8.55 -13.96 -12.59
N VAL A 139 -8.22 -12.88 -11.89
CA VAL A 139 -7.34 -12.92 -10.70
C VAL A 139 -8.09 -12.95 -9.38
N ARG A 140 -9.40 -13.22 -9.42
CA ARG A 140 -10.22 -13.38 -8.21
C ARG A 140 -9.95 -14.72 -7.53
N GLU A 141 -10.56 -14.87 -6.36
CA GLU A 141 -10.54 -16.14 -5.64
C GLU A 141 -11.50 -17.16 -6.29
N PRO A 142 -11.24 -18.48 -6.14
CA PRO A 142 -12.07 -19.52 -6.75
C PRO A 142 -13.56 -19.42 -6.43
N HIS A 143 -13.92 -18.99 -5.21
CA HIS A 143 -15.31 -18.83 -4.80
C HIS A 143 -16.00 -17.66 -5.52
N GLU A 144 -15.29 -16.59 -5.85
CA GLU A 144 -15.84 -15.48 -6.65
C GLU A 144 -16.05 -15.88 -8.11
N TYR A 145 -15.13 -16.68 -8.66
CA TYR A 145 -15.20 -17.22 -10.01
C TYR A 145 -16.40 -18.16 -10.20
N GLN A 146 -16.72 -18.95 -9.16
CA GLN A 146 -17.88 -19.84 -9.16
C GLN A 146 -19.23 -19.10 -9.16
N ILE A 147 -19.30 -17.90 -8.59
CA ILE A 147 -20.54 -17.09 -8.58
C ILE A 147 -20.85 -16.57 -9.99
N VAL A 148 -19.85 -16.01 -10.66
CA VAL A 148 -19.99 -15.44 -12.00
C VAL A 148 -18.63 -15.50 -12.68
N ASN A 149 -18.58 -15.92 -13.93
CA ASN A 149 -17.39 -15.80 -14.78
C ASN A 149 -17.80 -15.28 -16.17
N ILE A 150 -16.91 -14.52 -16.78
CA ILE A 150 -17.12 -13.87 -18.09
C ILE A 150 -16.29 -14.54 -19.19
N GLY A 151 -15.95 -15.83 -19.01
CA GLY A 151 -15.16 -16.63 -19.94
C GLY A 151 -13.63 -16.48 -19.81
N GLY A 152 -13.13 -16.06 -18.64
CA GLY A 152 -11.68 -15.94 -18.37
C GLY A 152 -11.08 -17.19 -17.74
N GLU A 153 -9.77 -17.39 -17.93
CA GLU A 153 -8.97 -18.40 -17.24
C GLU A 153 -8.69 -17.94 -15.80
N LEU A 154 -9.01 -18.78 -14.81
CA LEU A 154 -8.82 -18.46 -13.40
C LEU A 154 -7.35 -18.64 -12.99
N ILE A 155 -6.67 -17.54 -12.66
CA ILE A 155 -5.32 -17.53 -12.07
C ILE A 155 -5.33 -16.53 -10.90
N PRO A 156 -5.61 -16.98 -9.67
CA PRO A 156 -5.72 -16.10 -8.51
C PRO A 156 -4.49 -15.20 -8.31
N LEU A 157 -4.71 -13.98 -7.84
CA LEU A 157 -3.63 -13.00 -7.63
C LEU A 157 -2.47 -13.56 -6.78
N SER A 158 -2.77 -14.41 -5.79
CA SER A 158 -1.77 -15.02 -4.90
C SER A 158 -0.85 -16.02 -5.60
N THR A 159 -1.27 -16.59 -6.73
CA THR A 159 -0.52 -17.62 -7.46
C THR A 159 0.02 -17.12 -8.81
N ILE A 160 -0.22 -15.85 -9.17
CA ILE A 160 0.11 -15.31 -10.50
C ILE A 160 1.58 -15.47 -10.90
N GLY A 161 2.52 -15.26 -9.96
CA GLY A 161 3.95 -15.41 -10.23
C GLY A 161 4.37 -16.86 -10.51
N ALA A 162 3.68 -17.84 -9.92
CA ALA A 162 3.93 -19.27 -10.14
C ALA A 162 3.34 -19.77 -11.46
N HIS A 163 2.37 -19.05 -12.03
CA HIS A 163 1.67 -19.39 -13.27
C HIS A 163 1.96 -18.39 -14.40
N ALA A 164 3.06 -17.64 -14.31
CA ALA A 164 3.44 -16.64 -15.30
C ALA A 164 3.70 -17.25 -16.70
N ASP A 165 4.03 -18.55 -16.75
CA ASP A 165 4.20 -19.36 -17.96
C ASP A 165 2.89 -19.61 -18.73
N GLN A 166 1.75 -19.53 -18.05
CA GLN A 166 0.42 -19.70 -18.66
C GLN A 166 -0.06 -18.42 -19.37
N ILE A 167 0.63 -17.30 -19.17
CA ILE A 167 0.23 -15.99 -19.67
C ILE A 167 0.89 -15.78 -21.03
N SER A 168 0.06 -15.59 -22.05
CA SER A 168 0.53 -15.45 -23.42
C SER A 168 1.33 -14.17 -23.62
N ARG A 169 2.38 -14.24 -24.44
CA ARG A 169 3.17 -13.09 -24.90
C ARG A 169 2.83 -12.64 -26.32
N ASP A 170 2.10 -13.47 -27.07
CA ASP A 170 1.89 -13.29 -28.51
C ASP A 170 0.55 -12.64 -28.87
N LYS A 171 -0.38 -12.56 -27.92
CA LYS A 171 -1.70 -11.95 -28.09
C LYS A 171 -2.00 -10.99 -26.95
N LYS A 172 -3.03 -10.15 -27.09
CA LYS A 172 -3.46 -9.25 -26.02
C LYS A 172 -3.94 -10.08 -24.82
N VAL A 173 -3.56 -9.69 -23.61
CA VAL A 173 -4.01 -10.36 -22.38
C VAL A 173 -4.77 -9.35 -21.52
N VAL A 174 -6.04 -9.63 -21.25
CA VAL A 174 -6.90 -8.81 -20.42
C VAL A 174 -7.01 -9.44 -19.04
N PHE A 175 -6.68 -8.69 -18.00
CA PHE A 175 -6.85 -9.10 -16.61
C PHE A 175 -8.09 -8.44 -16.03
N HIS A 176 -8.85 -9.19 -15.24
CA HIS A 176 -9.93 -8.61 -14.45
C HIS A 176 -9.96 -9.17 -13.03
N CYS A 177 -10.56 -8.39 -12.14
CA CYS A 177 -10.98 -8.85 -10.83
C CYS A 177 -12.40 -8.36 -10.55
N LYS A 178 -12.76 -8.17 -9.27
CA LYS A 178 -14.07 -7.60 -8.92
C LYS A 178 -14.26 -6.17 -9.46
N ILE A 179 -13.30 -5.27 -9.21
CA ILE A 179 -13.40 -3.82 -9.51
C ILE A 179 -12.17 -3.21 -10.21
N GLY A 180 -11.15 -4.00 -10.55
CA GLY A 180 -9.95 -3.55 -11.26
C GLY A 180 -8.68 -3.38 -10.40
N GLY A 181 -8.77 -3.32 -9.07
CA GLY A 181 -7.60 -3.10 -8.21
C GLY A 181 -6.63 -4.29 -8.15
N ARG A 182 -7.14 -5.52 -7.98
CA ARG A 182 -6.32 -6.73 -7.94
C ARG A 182 -5.65 -7.06 -9.29
N SER A 183 -6.36 -6.82 -10.40
CA SER A 183 -5.82 -7.02 -11.75
C SER A 183 -4.73 -6.01 -12.09
N ALA A 184 -4.87 -4.75 -11.66
CA ALA A 184 -3.79 -3.76 -11.77
C ALA A 184 -2.51 -4.21 -11.03
N LYS A 185 -2.66 -4.77 -9.81
CA LYS A 185 -1.53 -5.32 -9.05
C LYS A 185 -0.87 -6.50 -9.78
N ALA A 186 -1.67 -7.42 -10.34
CA ALA A 186 -1.17 -8.56 -11.12
C ALA A 186 -0.36 -8.11 -12.34
N ILE A 187 -0.89 -7.15 -13.11
CA ILE A 187 -0.22 -6.60 -14.30
C ILE A 187 1.12 -5.98 -13.90
N LYS A 188 1.14 -5.13 -12.87
CA LYS A 188 2.38 -4.48 -12.40
C LYS A 188 3.45 -5.52 -12.04
N GLU A 189 3.08 -6.54 -11.28
CA GLU A 189 4.00 -7.62 -10.91
C GLU A 189 4.57 -8.34 -12.15
N LEU A 190 3.72 -8.62 -13.14
CA LEU A 190 4.12 -9.31 -14.36
C LEU A 190 5.01 -8.44 -15.27
N GLU A 191 4.69 -7.16 -15.42
CA GLU A 191 5.52 -6.22 -16.17
C GLU A 191 6.90 -6.03 -15.52
N GLU A 192 6.95 -5.86 -14.19
CA GLU A 192 8.19 -5.60 -13.45
C GLU A 192 9.10 -6.83 -13.34
N LYS A 193 8.54 -8.00 -12.99
CA LYS A 193 9.35 -9.20 -12.73
C LYS A 193 9.59 -10.07 -13.97
N TYR A 194 8.66 -10.05 -14.93
CA TYR A 194 8.66 -10.96 -16.08
C TYR A 194 8.66 -10.23 -17.43
N GLY A 195 8.68 -8.90 -17.44
CA GLY A 195 8.84 -8.09 -18.65
C GLY A 195 7.68 -8.21 -19.65
N PHE A 196 6.46 -8.45 -19.19
CA PHE A 196 5.29 -8.42 -20.07
C PHE A 196 5.04 -7.01 -20.61
N THR A 197 4.45 -6.91 -21.81
CA THR A 197 4.18 -5.62 -22.48
C THR A 197 2.83 -5.56 -23.20
N ASN A 198 2.06 -6.63 -23.13
CA ASN A 198 0.81 -6.90 -23.87
C ASN A 198 -0.41 -7.03 -22.95
N LEU A 199 -0.30 -6.52 -21.71
CA LEU A 199 -1.32 -6.68 -20.67
C LEU A 199 -2.26 -5.48 -20.62
N TYR A 200 -3.54 -5.74 -20.34
CA TYR A 200 -4.61 -4.75 -20.26
C TYR A 200 -5.45 -5.00 -18.99
N ASN A 201 -5.77 -3.96 -18.25
CA ASN A 201 -6.68 -4.03 -17.11
C ASN A 201 -8.13 -3.80 -17.56
N LEU A 202 -9.06 -4.67 -17.15
CA LEU A 202 -10.48 -4.42 -17.35
C LEU A 202 -10.95 -3.33 -16.37
N LYS A 203 -11.22 -2.14 -16.90
CA LYS A 203 -11.66 -0.99 -16.11
C LYS A 203 -12.97 -1.29 -15.39
N GLY A 204 -12.97 -1.18 -14.07
CA GLY A 204 -14.13 -1.47 -13.21
C GLY A 204 -14.42 -2.97 -13.01
N GLY A 205 -13.56 -3.86 -13.52
CA GLY A 205 -13.64 -5.30 -13.31
C GLY A 205 -14.93 -5.95 -13.80
N VAL A 206 -15.26 -7.10 -13.20
CA VAL A 206 -16.46 -7.87 -13.55
C VAL A 206 -17.74 -7.07 -13.27
N LEU A 207 -17.76 -6.19 -12.26
CA LEU A 207 -18.95 -5.39 -11.95
C LEU A 207 -19.29 -4.42 -13.10
N ALA A 208 -18.30 -3.76 -13.68
CA ALA A 208 -18.53 -2.91 -14.86
C ALA A 208 -19.01 -3.72 -16.07
N TYR A 209 -18.54 -4.96 -16.22
CA TYR A 209 -19.02 -5.86 -17.26
C TYR A 209 -20.50 -6.23 -17.05
N ILE A 210 -20.89 -6.58 -15.83
CA ILE A 210 -22.30 -6.86 -15.49
C ILE A 210 -23.15 -5.61 -15.80
N ASP A 211 -22.73 -4.44 -15.34
CA ASP A 211 -23.51 -3.21 -15.47
C ASP A 211 -23.70 -2.74 -16.92
N GLN A 212 -22.69 -2.94 -17.78
CA GLN A 212 -22.66 -2.37 -19.13
C GLN A 212 -22.94 -3.36 -20.25
N VAL A 213 -22.77 -4.66 -19.99
CA VAL A 213 -22.81 -5.71 -21.03
C VAL A 213 -23.88 -6.75 -20.75
N ASN A 214 -23.93 -7.29 -19.52
CA ASN A 214 -24.89 -8.33 -19.19
C ASN A 214 -25.43 -8.19 -17.75
N PRO A 215 -26.48 -7.37 -17.55
CA PRO A 215 -27.07 -7.12 -16.23
C PRO A 215 -27.76 -8.34 -15.60
N GLU A 216 -28.01 -9.41 -16.37
CA GLU A 216 -28.61 -10.65 -15.86
C GLU A 216 -27.62 -11.50 -15.04
N LEU A 217 -26.32 -11.21 -15.15
CA LEU A 217 -25.29 -11.90 -14.37
C LEU A 217 -25.39 -11.54 -12.88
N THR A 218 -25.08 -12.52 -12.02
CA THR A 218 -25.11 -12.32 -10.57
C THR A 218 -24.10 -11.29 -10.10
N ARG A 219 -24.60 -10.21 -9.53
CA ARG A 219 -23.82 -9.18 -8.83
C ARG A 219 -23.59 -9.59 -7.38
N TYR A 220 -22.39 -9.35 -6.87
CA TYR A 220 -21.99 -9.64 -5.49
C TYR A 220 -20.99 -8.61 -4.96
#